data_AF-A0A1W9VF06-F1
#
_entry.id   AF-A0A1W9VF06-F1
#
_cell.length_a   1.000
_cell.length_b   1.000
_cell.length_c   1.000
_cell.angle_alpha   90.00
_cell.angle_beta   90.00
_cell.angle_gamma   90.00
#
_symmetry.space_group_name_H-M   'P 1'
#
loop_
_entity.id
_entity.type
_entity.pdbx_description
1 polymer ?
#
loop_
_entity_poly.entity_id
_entity_poly.type
_entity_poly.pdbx_seq_one_letter_code
_entity_poly.pdbx_strand_id
1 'polypeptide(L)'
;MGDFDEGFTSYLEDIDLGLRGQLLGYRCLFVPDAEILHQGQGAGTPRPRYVFLMTRNRLALLFKNIPLVLLLKHSWHILYGQIYFFLVYKHPFHSTAGALAFLAQFPRLLGQRRHVQKRKKIPNQKLDSLLSMRLGEPSLRQIVKNRFFGGK
;
A
#
# COMPACT_ATOMS: atom_id res chain seq x y z
N MET A 1 7.61 -13.06 14.92
CA MET A 1 7.18 -11.75 14.40
C MET A 1 7.08 -10.79 15.57
N GLY A 2 6.87 -9.49 15.32
CA GLY A 2 6.39 -8.58 16.36
C GLY A 2 4.92 -8.23 16.09
N ASP A 3 4.33 -7.44 16.98
CA ASP A 3 2.93 -7.03 16.92
C ASP A 3 2.61 -6.10 15.73
N PHE A 4 1.39 -5.58 15.70
CA PHE A 4 1.01 -4.53 14.76
C PHE A 4 1.90 -3.29 14.93
N ASP A 5 2.18 -2.63 13.82
CA ASP A 5 2.86 -1.34 13.87
C ASP A 5 1.83 -0.24 14.12
N GLU A 6 1.75 0.23 15.36
CA GLU A 6 0.84 1.29 15.81
C GLU A 6 0.98 2.58 14.97
N GLY A 7 2.11 2.74 14.27
CA GLY A 7 2.33 3.81 13.32
C GLY A 7 1.34 3.89 12.15
N PHE A 8 0.68 2.78 11.83
CA PHE A 8 -0.35 2.72 10.80
C PHE A 8 -1.68 3.26 11.32
N THR A 9 -1.96 3.14 12.62
CA THR A 9 -3.23 3.47 13.30
C THR A 9 -4.45 2.71 12.77
N SER A 10 -4.73 2.78 11.46
CA SER A 10 -5.78 2.06 10.75
C SER A 10 -5.41 1.99 9.27
N TYR A 11 -5.89 0.97 8.58
CA TYR A 11 -5.59 0.63 7.18
C TYR A 11 -4.12 0.20 6.94
N LEU A 12 -3.94 -1.00 6.39
CA LEU A 12 -2.68 -1.62 5.98
C LEU A 12 -1.77 -2.10 7.12
N GLU A 13 -2.18 -1.99 8.38
CA GLU A 13 -1.50 -2.61 9.53
C GLU A 13 -1.48 -4.14 9.43
N ASP A 14 -2.57 -4.72 8.91
CA ASP A 14 -2.74 -6.13 8.60
C ASP A 14 -1.85 -6.58 7.43
N ILE A 15 -1.79 -5.78 6.36
CA ILE A 15 -0.92 -6.02 5.22
C ILE A 15 0.55 -5.92 5.63
N ASP A 16 0.92 -4.97 6.49
CA ASP A 16 2.28 -4.88 7.05
C ASP A 16 2.66 -6.14 7.83
N LEU A 17 1.76 -6.59 8.73
CA LEU A 17 1.98 -7.81 9.50
C LEU A 17 2.12 -9.03 8.59
N GLY A 18 1.24 -9.19 7.60
CA GLY A 18 1.28 -10.28 6.63
C GLY A 18 2.52 -10.26 5.74
N LEU A 19 3.00 -9.08 5.32
CA LEU A 19 4.25 -8.95 4.58
C LEU A 19 5.46 -9.30 5.44
N ARG A 20 5.55 -8.81 6.68
CA ARG A 20 6.59 -9.25 7.63
C ARG A 20 6.52 -10.75 7.88
N GLY A 21 5.30 -11.28 7.94
CA GLY A 21 4.86 -12.65 7.68
C GLY A 21 5.77 -13.42 6.72
N GLN A 22 5.48 -13.14 5.46
CA GLN A 22 6.10 -13.70 4.27
C GLN A 22 7.61 -13.48 4.25
N LEU A 23 8.09 -12.29 4.64
CA LEU A 23 9.52 -11.98 4.66
C LEU A 23 10.31 -12.90 5.60
N LEU A 24 9.69 -13.37 6.69
CA LEU A 24 10.27 -14.32 7.62
C LEU A 24 10.09 -15.80 7.18
N GLY A 25 9.52 -16.04 6.01
CA GLY A 25 9.31 -17.38 5.43
C GLY A 25 8.00 -18.06 5.84
N TYR A 26 7.09 -17.34 6.49
CA TYR A 26 5.78 -17.89 6.84
C TYR A 26 4.88 -17.94 5.60
N ARG A 27 3.98 -18.92 5.58
CA ARG A 27 2.97 -19.08 4.52
C ARG A 27 1.70 -18.33 4.92
N CYS A 28 1.19 -17.47 4.04
CA CYS A 28 -0.18 -16.99 4.11
C CYS A 28 -1.07 -17.96 3.32
N LEU A 29 -2.07 -18.53 3.98
CA LEU A 29 -3.00 -19.49 3.37
C LEU A 29 -4.38 -18.85 3.32
N PHE A 30 -5.02 -18.90 2.15
CA PHE A 30 -6.44 -18.64 2.01
C PHE A 30 -7.18 -19.97 2.17
N VAL A 31 -8.12 -20.04 3.11
CA VAL A 31 -8.90 -21.24 3.41
C VAL A 31 -10.34 -20.95 2.97
N PRO A 32 -10.76 -21.41 1.78
CA PRO A 32 -12.07 -21.06 1.23
C PRO A 32 -13.23 -21.58 2.09
N ASP A 33 -13.04 -22.71 2.78
CA ASP A 33 -14.06 -23.33 3.62
C ASP A 33 -14.25 -22.64 4.98
N ALA A 34 -13.37 -21.69 5.33
CA ALA A 34 -13.46 -20.91 6.57
C ALA A 34 -14.21 -19.60 6.29
N GLU A 35 -15.52 -19.62 6.46
CA GLU A 35 -16.40 -18.50 6.14
C GLU A 35 -16.71 -17.61 7.37
N ILE A 36 -16.65 -16.29 7.19
CA ILE A 36 -17.02 -15.28 8.20
C ILE A 36 -17.90 -14.22 7.53
N LEU A 37 -19.04 -13.91 8.14
CA LEU A 37 -19.91 -12.82 7.69
C LEU A 37 -19.34 -11.48 8.14
N HIS A 38 -19.01 -10.62 7.17
CA HIS A 38 -18.55 -9.26 7.42
C HIS A 38 -19.50 -8.26 6.76
N GLN A 39 -20.10 -7.38 7.56
CA GLN A 39 -20.88 -6.28 7.03
C GLN A 39 -19.94 -5.26 6.36
N GLY A 40 -19.84 -5.35 5.03
CA GLY A 40 -19.12 -4.36 4.24
C GLY A 40 -19.79 -2.98 4.37
N GLN A 41 -19.03 -1.98 4.81
CA GLN A 41 -19.37 -0.57 4.66
C GLN A 41 -18.47 0.00 3.58
N GLY A 42 -18.78 -0.30 2.31
CA GLY A 42 -17.81 -0.19 1.23
C GLY A 42 -18.33 0.46 -0.05
N ALA A 43 -19.09 1.56 0.01
CA ALA A 43 -19.41 2.33 -1.20
C ALA A 43 -19.86 3.79 -0.97
N GLY A 44 -19.51 4.41 0.17
CA GLY A 44 -19.65 5.86 0.33
C GLY A 44 -18.44 6.59 -0.26
N THR A 45 -18.64 7.78 -0.83
CA THR A 45 -17.57 8.69 -1.27
C THR A 45 -16.38 8.63 -0.31
N PRO A 46 -15.13 8.42 -0.80
CA PRO A 46 -14.01 8.17 0.09
C PRO A 46 -13.86 9.31 1.09
N ARG A 47 -13.89 8.99 2.39
CA ARG A 47 -13.78 10.04 3.40
C ARG A 47 -12.38 10.69 3.31
N PRO A 48 -12.24 12.01 3.50
CA PRO A 48 -10.94 12.67 3.42
C PRO A 48 -9.88 12.06 4.36
N ARG A 49 -10.30 11.63 5.57
CA ARG A 49 -9.44 10.91 6.53
C ARG A 49 -8.92 9.57 5.98
N TYR A 50 -9.75 8.83 5.25
CA TYR A 50 -9.32 7.58 4.62
C TYR A 50 -8.23 7.86 3.59
N VAL A 51 -8.41 8.86 2.73
CA VAL A 51 -7.42 9.22 1.70
C VAL A 51 -6.09 9.62 2.34
N PHE A 52 -6.13 10.46 3.37
CA PHE A 52 -4.93 10.83 4.13
C PHE A 52 -4.18 9.61 4.70
N LEU A 53 -4.89 8.74 5.44
CA LEU A 53 -4.29 7.56 6.08
C LEU A 53 -3.77 6.57 5.04
N MET A 54 -4.55 6.29 4.00
CA MET A 54 -4.19 5.36 2.95
C MET A 54 -2.96 5.85 2.16
N THR A 55 -2.88 7.14 1.81
CA THR A 55 -1.68 7.69 1.16
C THR A 55 -0.44 7.56 2.04
N ARG A 56 -0.52 8.00 3.30
CA ARG A 56 0.60 7.88 4.26
C ARG A 56 1.04 6.43 4.44
N ASN A 57 0.09 5.54 4.71
CA ASN A 57 0.36 4.15 5.07
C ASN A 57 0.84 3.32 3.87
N ARG A 58 0.36 3.59 2.63
CA ARG A 58 0.90 2.92 1.43
C ARG A 58 2.38 3.21 1.23
N LEU A 59 2.79 4.47 1.40
CA LEU A 59 4.19 4.87 1.28
C LEU A 59 5.04 4.24 2.40
N ALA A 60 4.54 4.27 3.64
CA ALA A 60 5.18 3.63 4.79
C ALA A 60 5.35 2.11 4.58
N LEU A 61 4.31 1.42 4.13
CA LEU A 61 4.31 -0.02 3.87
C LEU A 61 5.37 -0.41 2.84
N LEU A 62 5.38 0.27 1.69
CA LEU A 62 6.35 0.03 0.61
C LEU A 62 7.77 0.30 1.09
N PHE A 63 8.01 1.46 1.68
CA PHE A 63 9.33 1.86 2.16
C PHE A 63 9.84 0.96 3.29
N LYS A 64 8.99 0.49 4.20
CA LYS A 64 9.40 -0.37 5.31
C LYS A 64 9.76 -1.78 4.84
N ASN A 65 8.92 -2.38 4.01
CA ASN A 65 8.95 -3.83 3.75
C ASN A 65 9.65 -4.24 2.44
N ILE A 66 9.65 -3.39 1.40
CA ILE A 66 10.16 -3.77 0.08
C ILE A 66 11.66 -3.41 -0.06
N PRO A 67 12.56 -4.37 -0.39
CA PRO A 67 13.97 -4.09 -0.63
C PRO A 67 14.19 -2.99 -1.69
N LEU A 68 15.25 -2.18 -1.53
CA LEU A 68 15.48 -1.01 -2.39
C LEU A 68 15.57 -1.39 -3.87
N VAL A 69 16.21 -2.53 -4.18
CA VAL A 69 16.32 -3.06 -5.55
C VAL A 69 14.94 -3.28 -6.18
N LEU A 70 13.96 -3.79 -5.41
CA LEU A 70 12.60 -4.01 -5.91
C LEU A 70 11.79 -2.72 -5.98
N LEU A 71 12.02 -1.77 -5.07
CA LEU A 71 11.42 -0.43 -5.15
C LEU A 71 11.85 0.29 -6.44
N LEU A 72 13.13 0.16 -6.81
CA LEU A 72 13.65 0.74 -8.05
C LEU A 72 13.15 0.00 -9.29
N LYS A 73 13.21 -1.34 -9.27
CA LYS A 73 12.70 -2.20 -10.35
C LYS A 73 11.23 -1.90 -10.68
N HIS A 74 10.41 -1.66 -9.66
CA HIS A 74 8.96 -1.43 -9.81
C HIS A 74 8.56 0.03 -9.64
N SER A 75 9.50 0.97 -9.73
CA SER A 75 9.27 2.40 -9.50
C SER A 75 8.15 2.95 -10.39
N TRP A 76 8.09 2.53 -11.66
CA TRP A 76 7.01 2.89 -12.57
C TRP A 76 5.62 2.45 -12.07
N HIS A 77 5.46 1.18 -11.68
CA HIS A 77 4.19 0.65 -11.17
C HIS A 77 3.79 1.32 -9.85
N ILE A 78 4.76 1.59 -8.98
CA ILE A 78 4.55 2.31 -7.73
C ILE A 78 4.05 3.73 -8.02
N LEU A 79 4.73 4.46 -8.91
CA LEU A 79 4.35 5.81 -9.31
C LEU A 79 2.97 5.85 -9.95
N TYR A 80 2.69 4.94 -10.89
CA TYR A 80 1.37 4.76 -11.48
C TYR A 80 0.31 4.58 -10.40
N GLY A 81 0.56 3.70 -9.43
CA GLY A 81 -0.36 3.45 -8.32
C GLY A 81 -0.62 4.68 -7.44
N GLN A 82 0.38 5.54 -7.22
CA GLN A 82 0.20 6.79 -6.48
C GLN A 82 -0.65 7.80 -7.26
N ILE A 83 -0.36 7.98 -8.56
CA ILE A 83 -1.12 8.88 -9.44
C ILE A 83 -2.56 8.39 -9.58
N TYR A 84 -2.75 7.09 -9.77
CA TYR A 84 -4.07 6.47 -9.86
C TYR A 84 -4.89 6.74 -8.62
N PHE A 85 -4.33 6.48 -7.43
CA PHE A 85 -5.01 6.74 -6.17
C PHE A 85 -5.36 8.23 -6.02
N PHE A 86 -4.42 9.12 -6.32
CA PHE A 86 -4.63 10.56 -6.27
C PHE A 86 -5.80 11.02 -7.14
N LEU A 87 -5.92 10.49 -8.36
CA LEU A 87 -7.00 10.87 -9.28
C LEU A 87 -8.34 10.26 -8.87
N VAL A 88 -8.40 8.95 -8.59
CA VAL A 88 -9.67 8.26 -8.32
C VAL A 88 -10.37 8.79 -7.08
N TYR A 89 -9.61 9.07 -6.03
CA TYR A 89 -10.17 9.38 -4.71
C TYR A 89 -10.54 10.86 -4.50
N LYS A 90 -10.24 11.73 -5.48
CA LYS A 90 -10.73 13.14 -5.55
C LYS A 90 -10.51 14.02 -4.31
N HIS A 91 -9.56 13.69 -3.43
CA HIS A 91 -9.20 14.49 -2.26
C HIS A 91 -7.71 14.91 -2.30
N PRO A 92 -7.32 15.81 -3.23
CA PRO A 92 -5.92 16.12 -3.49
C PRO A 92 -5.19 16.66 -2.25
N PHE A 93 -5.82 17.55 -1.48
CA PHE A 93 -5.23 18.09 -0.24
C PHE A 93 -4.92 17.01 0.80
N HIS A 94 -5.76 15.99 0.90
CA HIS A 94 -5.58 14.92 1.89
C HIS A 94 -4.54 13.91 1.41
N SER A 95 -4.49 13.64 0.10
CA SER A 95 -3.40 12.88 -0.50
C SER A 95 -2.05 13.56 -0.30
N THR A 96 -1.94 14.87 -0.57
CA THR A 96 -0.68 15.61 -0.37
C THR A 96 -0.30 15.69 1.10
N ALA A 97 -1.25 15.99 1.99
CA ALA A 97 -1.03 15.96 3.44
C ALA A 97 -0.57 14.58 3.92
N GLY A 98 -1.14 13.49 3.40
CA GLY A 98 -0.73 12.12 3.71
C GLY A 98 0.71 11.82 3.26
N ALA A 99 1.10 12.30 2.07
CA ALA A 99 2.47 12.17 1.58
C ALA A 99 3.47 12.95 2.43
N LEU A 100 3.14 14.17 2.87
CA LEU A 100 3.96 14.95 3.79
C LEU A 100 4.06 14.29 5.17
N ALA A 101 2.96 13.74 5.69
CA ALA A 101 2.95 13.01 6.95
C ALA A 101 3.83 11.75 6.91
N PHE A 102 3.97 11.09 5.74
CA PHE A 102 4.93 10.01 5.56
C PHE A 102 6.39 10.48 5.76
N LEU A 103 6.75 11.68 5.27
CA LEU A 103 8.08 12.25 5.47
C LEU A 103 8.38 12.47 6.96
N ALA A 104 7.39 12.92 7.74
CA ALA A 104 7.53 13.07 9.18
C ALA A 104 7.76 11.72 9.90
N GLN A 105 7.26 10.61 9.35
CA GLN A 105 7.48 9.26 9.89
C GLN A 105 8.81 8.62 9.44
N PHE A 106 9.53 9.26 8.51
CA PHE A 106 10.68 8.68 7.83
C PHE A 106 11.81 8.21 8.77
N PRO A 107 12.22 8.96 9.82
CA PRO A 107 13.28 8.50 10.73
C PRO A 107 12.94 7.20 11.45
N ARG A 108 11.70 7.09 11.95
CA ARG A 108 11.20 5.87 12.59
C ARG A 108 11.14 4.71 11.59
N LEU A 109 10.59 4.97 10.41
CA LEU A 109 10.47 3.97 9.34
C LEU A 109 11.82 3.46 8.87
N LEU A 110 12.87 4.28 8.88
CA LEU A 110 14.23 3.86 8.53
C LEU A 110 14.77 2.83 9.54
N GLY A 111 14.54 3.05 10.84
CA GLY A 111 14.88 2.07 11.88
C GLY A 111 14.12 0.75 11.72
N GLN A 112 12.80 0.84 11.50
CA GLN A 112 11.96 -0.33 11.25
C GLN A 112 12.39 -1.09 9.98
N ARG A 113 12.69 -0.37 8.89
CA ARG A 113 13.21 -0.94 7.64
C ARG A 113 14.48 -1.73 7.89
N ARG A 114 15.46 -1.16 8.60
CA ARG A 114 16.70 -1.86 8.93
C ARG A 114 16.42 -3.17 9.67
N HIS A 115 15.53 -3.15 10.66
CA HIS A 115 15.12 -4.34 11.40
C HIS A 115 14.46 -5.39 10.49
N VAL A 116 13.50 -4.97 9.66
CA VAL A 116 12.77 -5.87 8.74
C VAL A 116 13.71 -6.48 7.71
N GLN A 117 14.53 -5.67 7.04
CA GLN A 117 15.44 -6.14 5.99
C GLN A 117 16.54 -7.05 6.55
N LYS A 118 17.06 -6.79 7.77
CA LYS A 118 18.05 -7.66 8.43
C LYS A 118 17.51 -9.06 8.74
N ARG A 119 16.21 -9.17 9.03
CA ARG A 119 15.58 -10.44 9.42
C ARG A 119 14.92 -11.19 8.27
N LYS A 120 14.83 -10.56 7.09
CA LYS A 120 14.27 -11.17 5.88
C LYS A 120 14.98 -12.48 5.57
N LYS A 121 14.22 -13.57 5.49
CA LYS A 121 14.71 -14.93 5.19
C LYS A 121 14.50 -15.33 3.73
N ILE A 122 13.54 -14.72 3.03
CA ILE A 122 13.25 -15.06 1.63
C ILE A 122 14.16 -14.30 0.66
N PRO A 123 14.53 -14.86 -0.50
CA PRO A 123 15.29 -14.15 -1.53
C PRO A 123 14.43 -13.07 -2.21
N ASN A 124 15.07 -12.06 -2.81
CA ASN A 124 14.37 -10.99 -3.53
C ASN A 124 13.52 -11.53 -4.68
N GLN A 125 13.96 -12.56 -5.38
CA GLN A 125 13.21 -13.20 -6.47
C GLN A 125 11.89 -13.82 -5.99
N LYS A 126 11.90 -14.45 -4.81
CA LYS A 126 10.68 -15.02 -4.22
C LYS A 126 9.71 -13.92 -3.80
N LEU A 127 10.21 -12.83 -3.23
CA LEU A 127 9.36 -11.67 -2.90
C LEU A 127 8.79 -11.04 -4.18
N ASP A 128 9.61 -10.89 -5.20
CA ASP A 128 9.24 -10.31 -6.49
C ASP A 128 8.10 -11.09 -7.16
N SER A 129 8.12 -12.43 -7.09
CA SER A 129 7.05 -13.26 -7.65
C SER A 129 5.73 -13.19 -6.89
N LEU A 130 5.71 -12.61 -5.69
CA LEU A 130 4.48 -12.33 -4.93
C LEU A 130 3.86 -10.98 -5.31
N LEU A 131 4.60 -10.09 -5.99
CA LEU A 131 4.12 -8.77 -6.36
C LEU A 131 3.30 -8.84 -7.66
N SER A 132 2.05 -8.37 -7.61
CA SER A 132 1.21 -8.24 -8.80
C SER A 132 1.55 -6.97 -9.58
N MET A 133 1.75 -7.12 -10.89
CA MET A 133 1.97 -6.00 -11.82
C MET A 133 0.70 -5.57 -12.54
N ARG A 134 -0.48 -6.05 -12.10
CA ARG A 134 -1.76 -5.63 -12.68
C ARG A 134 -2.02 -4.15 -12.38
N LEU A 135 -2.27 -3.38 -13.43
CA LEU A 135 -2.66 -1.98 -13.31
C LEU A 135 -4.15 -1.86 -12.96
N GLY A 136 -4.53 -0.73 -12.38
CA GLY A 136 -5.92 -0.46 -12.01
C GLY A 136 -6.83 -0.31 -13.24
N GLU A 137 -8.04 -0.85 -13.14
CA GLU A 137 -9.12 -0.68 -14.11
C GLU A 137 -10.22 0.22 -13.49
N PRO A 138 -10.72 1.26 -14.20
CA PRO A 138 -10.32 1.70 -15.54
C PRO A 138 -8.95 2.39 -15.54
N SER A 139 -8.23 2.34 -16.66
CA SER A 139 -6.89 2.91 -16.80
C SER A 139 -6.83 4.42 -16.53
N LEU A 140 -5.64 4.95 -16.16
CA LEU A 140 -5.41 6.39 -16.02
C LEU A 140 -5.90 7.21 -17.22
N ARG A 141 -5.69 6.71 -18.46
CA ARG A 141 -6.16 7.38 -19.68
C ARG A 141 -7.69 7.52 -19.70
N GLN A 142 -8.40 6.47 -19.30
CA GLN A 142 -9.86 6.49 -19.20
C GLN A 142 -10.34 7.42 -18.07
N ILE A 143 -9.66 7.43 -16.92
CA ILE A 143 -9.99 8.34 -15.81
C ILE A 143 -9.84 9.80 -16.24
N VAL A 144 -8.72 10.14 -16.91
CA VAL A 144 -8.46 11.49 -17.42
C VAL A 144 -9.47 11.84 -18.52
N LYS A 145 -9.72 10.94 -19.47
CA LYS A 145 -10.73 11.15 -20.52
C LYS A 145 -12.11 11.42 -19.94
N ASN A 146 -12.56 10.62 -18.97
CA ASN A 146 -13.85 10.80 -18.33
C ASN A 146 -13.93 12.11 -17.53
N ARG A 147 -12.81 12.54 -16.93
CA ARG A 147 -12.73 13.78 -16.15
C ARG A 147 -12.75 15.05 -17.01
N PHE A 148 -12.03 15.06 -18.13
CA PHE A 148 -11.82 16.28 -18.93
C PHE A 148 -12.62 16.31 -20.25
N PHE A 149 -13.04 15.15 -20.76
CA PHE A 149 -13.69 15.02 -22.07
C PHE A 149 -14.99 14.19 -22.02
N GLY A 150 -15.37 13.64 -20.86
CA GLY A 150 -16.50 12.73 -20.69
C GLY A 150 -17.78 13.39 -20.18
N GLY A 151 -17.90 14.71 -20.24
CA GLY A 151 -19.13 15.42 -19.90
C GLY A 151 -20.24 15.14 -20.91
N LYS A 152 -21.13 14.21 -20.56
CA LYS A 152 -22.55 14.28 -20.84
C LYS A 152 -23.28 14.11 -19.52
#